data_AF-A0A5J5HPE6-F1
#
_entry.id   AF-A0A5J5HPE6-F1
#
_cell.length_a   1.000
_cell.length_b   1.000
_cell.length_c   1.000
_cell.angle_alpha   90.00
_cell.angle_beta   90.00
_cell.angle_gamma   90.00
#
_symmetry.space_group_name_H-M   'P 1'
#
loop_
_entity.id
_entity.type
_entity.pdbx_description
1 polymer ?
#
loop_
_entity_poly.entity_id
_entity_poly.type
_entity_poly.pdbx_seq_one_letter_code
_entity_poly.pdbx_strand_id
1 'polypeptide(L)'
;MPKTHDIAVTLDNEWLNEFQLENVVRNPEINFGLLIASRECLNECQVNLFLLQFDEDDENYFILNEITTFSFQSESHQRDFIRAIPNMSAIDLMMFISTNELDPVTANN
;
A
#
# COMPACT_ATOMS: atom_id res chain seq x y z
N MET A 1 14.07 18.39 -0.79
CA MET A 1 13.28 17.42 -1.59
C MET A 1 13.89 16.05 -1.34
N PRO A 2 13.18 15.08 -0.74
CA PRO A 2 13.75 13.74 -0.58
C PRO A 2 13.87 13.11 -1.97
N LYS A 3 15.06 12.60 -2.29
CA LYS A 3 15.36 11.93 -3.55
C LYS A 3 14.70 10.56 -3.54
N THR A 4 13.61 10.41 -4.29
CA THR A 4 13.09 9.09 -4.68
C THR A 4 14.19 8.39 -5.48
N HIS A 5 14.80 7.36 -4.88
CA HIS A 5 15.69 6.48 -5.60
C HIS A 5 14.80 5.48 -6.34
N ASP A 6 14.69 5.64 -7.66
CA ASP A 6 14.10 4.64 -8.55
C ASP A 6 14.91 3.35 -8.39
N ILE A 7 14.42 2.41 -7.56
CA ILE A 7 14.93 1.04 -7.54
C ILE A 7 13.95 0.25 -8.37
N ALA A 8 14.49 -0.56 -9.28
CA ALA A 8 13.73 -1.55 -10.01
C ALA A 8 13.15 -2.53 -8.99
N VAL A 9 11.89 -2.34 -8.62
CA VAL A 9 11.13 -3.38 -7.94
C VAL A 9 10.67 -4.31 -9.06
N THR A 10 11.29 -5.47 -9.19
CA THR A 10 10.85 -6.46 -10.19
C THR A 10 9.62 -7.15 -9.64
N LEU A 11 8.50 -6.52 -9.90
CA LEU A 11 7.16 -7.00 -9.60
C LEU A 11 6.67 -7.85 -10.79
N ASP A 12 7.36 -8.96 -11.08
CA ASP A 12 6.98 -9.86 -12.17
C ASP A 12 5.79 -10.73 -11.71
N ASN A 13 4.64 -10.07 -11.54
CA ASN A 13 3.44 -10.66 -10.99
C ASN A 13 2.25 -10.09 -11.76
N GLU A 14 1.65 -10.91 -12.63
CA GLU A 14 0.55 -10.49 -13.52
C GLU A 14 -0.62 -9.83 -12.77
N TRP A 15 -0.80 -10.18 -11.49
CA TRP A 15 -1.77 -9.56 -10.58
C TRP A 15 -1.55 -8.04 -10.40
N LEU A 16 -0.30 -7.56 -10.44
CA LEU A 16 0.00 -6.15 -10.22
C LEU A 16 -0.35 -5.26 -11.42
N ASN A 17 -0.63 -5.84 -12.59
CA ASN A 17 -1.06 -5.10 -13.78
C ASN A 17 -2.38 -4.36 -13.57
N GLU A 18 -3.19 -4.78 -12.60
CA GLU A 18 -4.45 -4.12 -12.25
C GLU A 18 -4.24 -2.91 -11.31
N PHE A 19 -3.01 -2.65 -10.85
CA PHE A 19 -2.70 -1.58 -9.92
C PHE A 19 -1.83 -0.49 -10.54
N GLN A 20 -2.09 0.75 -10.11
CA GLN A 20 -1.17 1.86 -10.24
C GLN A 20 -0.21 1.85 -9.04
N LEU A 21 1.10 1.76 -9.31
CA LEU A 21 2.12 1.86 -8.27
C LEU A 21 2.31 3.32 -7.87
N GLU A 22 2.02 3.65 -6.62
CA GLU A 22 2.01 5.03 -6.14
C GLU A 22 3.34 5.41 -5.51
N ASN A 23 3.86 4.57 -4.61
CA ASN A 23 5.09 4.85 -3.87
C ASN A 23 5.69 3.59 -3.25
N VAL A 24 6.98 3.67 -2.91
CA VAL A 24 7.69 2.64 -2.16
C VAL A 24 8.44 3.29 -1.00
N VAL A 25 8.09 2.90 0.23
CA VAL A 25 8.82 3.29 1.44
C VAL A 25 9.78 2.17 1.79
N ARG A 26 11.06 2.49 2.01
CA ARG A 26 12.09 1.49 2.31
C ARG A 26 12.66 1.77 3.68
N ASN A 27 12.91 0.71 4.44
CA ASN A 27 13.81 0.79 5.56
C ASN A 27 15.19 0.27 5.10
N PRO A 28 16.25 1.09 5.12
CA PRO A 28 17.58 0.63 4.72
C PRO A 28 18.27 -0.25 5.79
N GLU A 29 17.74 -0.30 7.02
CA GLU A 29 18.36 -1.03 8.15
C GLU A 29 17.82 -2.44 8.31
N ILE A 30 16.56 -2.66 7.94
CA ILE A 30 15.90 -3.95 7.93
C ILE A 30 15.44 -4.14 6.50
N ASN A 31 15.85 -5.23 5.83
CA ASN A 31 15.61 -5.57 4.42
C ASN A 31 14.12 -5.71 4.04
N PHE A 32 13.29 -4.76 4.44
CA PHE A 32 11.85 -4.70 4.28
C PHE A 32 11.45 -3.31 3.78
N GLY A 33 10.35 -3.29 3.03
CA GLY A 33 9.76 -2.08 2.51
C GLY A 33 8.24 -2.16 2.49
N LEU A 34 7.60 -1.06 2.13
CA LEU A 34 6.18 -0.95 1.94
C LEU A 34 5.94 -0.46 0.52
N LEU A 35 5.24 -1.25 -0.27
CA LEU A 35 4.68 -0.80 -1.54
C LEU A 35 3.28 -0.27 -1.30
N ILE A 36 3.03 0.94 -1.80
CA ILE A 36 1.72 1.57 -1.84
C ILE A 36 1.25 1.50 -3.28
N ALA A 37 0.13 0.82 -3.50
CA ALA A 37 -0.49 0.68 -4.80
C ALA A 37 -1.95 1.10 -4.73
N SER A 38 -2.52 1.53 -5.85
CA SER A 38 -3.91 1.95 -5.93
C SER A 38 -4.60 1.27 -7.12
N ARG A 39 -5.93 1.20 -7.09
CA ARG A 39 -6.74 0.83 -8.26
C ARG A 39 -7.66 1.99 -8.63
N GLU A 40 -7.82 2.20 -9.93
CA GLU A 40 -8.70 3.24 -10.47
C GLU A 40 -10.19 2.94 -10.22
N CYS A 41 -10.95 4.02 -10.09
CA CYS A 41 -12.30 4.00 -9.56
C CYS A 41 -13.33 3.90 -10.70
N LEU A 42 -14.15 2.85 -10.68
CA LEU A 42 -15.47 2.88 -11.33
C LEU A 42 -16.60 3.07 -10.31
N ASN A 43 -16.52 2.39 -9.16
CA ASN A 43 -17.51 2.47 -8.08
C ASN A 43 -16.90 2.61 -6.67
N GLU A 44 -15.67 2.12 -6.48
CA GLU A 44 -14.92 2.18 -5.22
C GLU A 44 -13.44 2.31 -5.55
N CYS A 45 -12.75 3.22 -4.88
CA CYS A 45 -11.31 3.43 -5.05
C CYS A 45 -10.56 2.63 -3.98
N GLN A 46 -9.48 1.94 -4.34
CA GLN A 46 -8.74 1.10 -3.39
C GLN A 46 -7.28 1.53 -3.27
N VAL A 47 -6.73 1.41 -2.07
CA VAL A 47 -5.29 1.54 -1.79
C VAL A 47 -4.83 0.28 -1.09
N ASN A 48 -3.87 -0.41 -1.67
CA ASN A 48 -3.31 -1.63 -1.14
C ASN A 48 -1.91 -1.36 -0.61
N LEU A 49 -1.63 -1.91 0.55
CA LEU A 49 -0.32 -1.88 1.18
C LEU A 49 0.29 -3.27 1.12
N PHE A 50 1.45 -3.39 0.52
CA PHE A 50 2.19 -4.65 0.44
C PHE A 50 3.50 -4.54 1.20
N LEU A 51 3.81 -5.56 2.00
CA LEU A 51 5.13 -5.71 2.59
C LEU A 51 6.07 -6.23 1.51
N LEU A 52 7.17 -5.52 1.32
CA LEU A 52 8.28 -5.93 0.47
C LEU A 52 9.38 -6.54 1.34
N GLN A 53 10.08 -7.52 0.80
CA GLN A 53 11.34 -8.02 1.34
C GLN A 53 12.43 -7.86 0.29
N PHE A 54 13.60 -7.39 0.71
CA PHE A 54 14.79 -7.29 -0.12
C PHE A 54 15.49 -8.65 -0.13
N ASP A 55 15.72 -9.15 -1.34
CA ASP A 55 16.59 -10.28 -1.62
C ASP A 55 18.00 -9.75 -1.90
N GLU A 56 18.97 -10.18 -1.10
CA GLU A 56 20.37 -9.81 -1.27
C GLU A 56 21.02 -10.54 -2.46
N ASP A 57 20.54 -11.73 -2.82
CA ASP A 57 21.13 -12.54 -3.90
C ASP A 57 20.77 -11.95 -5.28
N ASP A 58 19.53 -11.49 -5.43
CA ASP A 58 19.00 -10.89 -6.67
C ASP A 58 19.04 -9.34 -6.67
N GLU A 59 19.54 -8.74 -5.59
CA GLU A 59 19.57 -7.28 -5.33
C GLU A 59 18.23 -6.57 -5.60
N ASN A 60 17.12 -7.20 -5.21
CA ASN A 60 15.78 -6.76 -5.60
C ASN A 60 14.76 -6.87 -4.47
N TYR A 61 13.65 -6.13 -4.57
CA TYR A 61 12.51 -6.29 -3.67
C TYR A 61 11.43 -7.16 -4.30
N PHE A 62 10.91 -8.11 -3.54
CA PHE A 62 9.73 -8.90 -3.88
C PHE A 62 8.60 -8.65 -2.88
N ILE A 63 7.35 -8.87 -3.30
CA ILE A 63 6.19 -8.81 -2.40
C ILE A 63 6.16 -10.05 -1.53
N LEU A 64 6.21 -9.85 -0.22
CA LEU A 64 6.07 -10.92 0.76
C LEU A 64 4.59 -11.21 1.07
N ASN A 65 3.81 -10.16 1.34
CA ASN A 65 2.39 -10.26 1.61
C ASN A 65 1.65 -8.94 1.39
N GLU A 66 0.35 -9.03 1.13
CA GLU A 66 -0.55 -7.89 1.34
C GLU A 66 -0.75 -7.68 2.85
N ILE A 67 -0.65 -6.44 3.30
CA ILE A 67 -0.88 -6.05 4.70
C ILE A 67 -2.35 -5.70 4.88
N THR A 68 -2.89 -4.87 3.99
CA THR A 68 -4.26 -4.35 4.09
C THR A 68 -4.69 -3.66 2.79
N THR A 69 -6.00 -3.55 2.61
CA THR A 69 -6.65 -2.77 1.56
C THR A 69 -7.55 -1.70 2.20
N PHE A 70 -7.45 -0.47 1.71
CA PHE A 70 -8.31 0.63 2.10
C PHE A 70 -9.26 1.00 0.96
N SER A 71 -10.57 1.00 1.25
CA SER A 71 -11.60 1.42 0.30
C SER A 71 -12.02 2.86 0.55
N PHE A 72 -12.17 3.63 -0.53
CA PHE A 72 -12.57 5.03 -0.51
C PHE A 72 -13.72 5.25 -1.50
N GLN A 73 -14.68 6.07 -1.08
CA GLN A 73 -15.83 6.47 -1.89
C GLN A 73 -15.50 7.59 -2.90
N SER A 74 -14.33 8.24 -2.76
CA SER A 74 -13.91 9.31 -3.66
C SER A 74 -12.42 9.25 -3.95
N GLU A 75 -12.05 9.57 -5.18
CA GLU A 75 -10.66 9.65 -5.60
C GLU A 75 -9.90 10.72 -4.80
N SER A 76 -10.54 11.84 -4.47
CA SER A 76 -9.90 12.90 -3.67
C SER A 76 -9.41 12.38 -2.32
N HIS A 77 -10.25 11.63 -1.58
CA HIS A 77 -9.85 11.06 -0.30
C HIS A 77 -8.77 9.99 -0.45
N GLN A 78 -8.86 9.15 -1.50
CA GLN A 78 -7.84 8.17 -1.83
C GLN A 78 -6.47 8.84 -2.04
N ARG A 79 -6.42 9.91 -2.85
CA ARG A 79 -5.19 10.64 -3.17
C ARG A 79 -4.63 11.37 -1.95
N ASP A 80 -5.48 11.92 -1.08
CA ASP A 80 -5.04 12.55 0.16
C ASP A 80 -4.45 11.51 1.13
N PHE A 81 -5.05 10.33 1.22
CA PHE A 81 -4.51 9.21 1.99
C PHE A 81 -3.13 8.76 1.47
N ILE A 82 -2.99 8.52 0.16
CA ILE A 82 -1.72 8.13 -0.47
C ILE A 82 -0.60 9.12 -0.14
N ARG A 83 -0.88 10.43 -0.20
CA ARG A 83 0.10 11.49 0.13
C ARG A 83 0.48 11.51 1.60
N ALA A 84 -0.41 11.10 2.49
CA ALA A 84 -0.20 11.12 3.92
C ALA A 84 0.61 9.91 4.42
N ILE A 85 0.43 8.71 3.84
CA ILE A 85 1.03 7.45 4.32
C ILE A 85 2.54 7.57 4.65
N PRO A 86 3.41 8.14 3.79
CA PRO A 86 4.85 8.18 4.08
C PRO A 86 5.21 8.98 5.34
N ASN A 87 4.30 9.85 5.79
CA ASN A 87 4.47 10.69 6.97
C ASN A 87 3.58 10.25 8.15
N MET A 88 2.77 9.19 7.99
CA MET A 88 1.93 8.68 9.07
C MET A 88 2.79 7.98 10.13
N SER A 89 2.41 8.15 11.39
CA SER A 89 2.97 7.30 12.43
C SER A 89 2.42 5.87 12.31
N ALA A 90 3.15 4.89 12.83
CA ALA A 90 2.68 3.52 12.90
C ALA A 90 1.32 3.40 13.63
N ILE A 91 1.08 4.27 14.63
CA ILE A 91 -0.18 4.30 15.37
C ILE A 91 -1.33 4.79 14.48
N ASP A 92 -1.12 5.88 13.73
CA ASP A 92 -2.15 6.40 12.82
C ASP A 92 -2.53 5.34 11.78
N LEU A 93 -1.53 4.66 11.22
CA LEU A 93 -1.75 3.59 10.26
C LEU A 93 -2.55 2.42 10.88
N MET A 94 -2.20 2.01 12.11
CA MET A 94 -2.95 0.97 12.83
C MET A 94 -4.40 1.38 13.11
N MET A 95 -4.64 2.65 13.44
CA MET A 95 -6.00 3.17 13.63
C MET A 95 -6.81 3.03 12.35
N PHE A 96 -6.25 3.43 11.20
CA PHE A 96 -6.89 3.28 9.89
C PHE A 96 -7.21 1.81 9.55
N ILE A 97 -6.28 0.89 9.82
CA ILE A 97 -6.49 -0.55 9.60
C ILE A 97 -7.66 -1.04 10.46
N SER A 98 -7.66 -0.70 11.75
CA SER A 98 -8.70 -1.14 12.69
C SER A 98 -10.10 -0.60 12.36
N THR A 99 -10.19 0.58 11.74
CA THR A 99 -11.47 1.16 11.32
C THR A 99 -11.99 0.57 10.02
N ASN A 100 -11.10 0.06 9.17
CA ASN A 100 -11.49 -0.57 7.90
C ASN A 100 -11.92 -2.03 8.04
N GLU A 101 -11.55 -2.70 9.13
CA GLU A 101 -12.06 -4.04 9.44
C GLU A 101 -13.49 -4.03 10.04
N LEU A 102 -14.08 -2.85 10.27
CA LEU A 102 -15.43 -2.70 10.84
C LEU A 102 -16.48 -2.39 9.75
N ASP A 103 -16.69 -3.33 8.82
CA ASP A 103 -18.01 -3.70 8.29
C ASP A 103 -17.85 -4.89 7.33
N PRO A 104 -18.60 -6.00 7.49
CA PRO A 104 -20.07 -5.95 7.47
C PRO A 104 -20.77 -6.99 8.38
N VAL A 105 -21.67 -6.56 9.27
CA VAL A 105 -22.89 -7.35 9.59
C VAL A 105 -24.07 -6.41 9.81
N THR A 106 -24.91 -6.35 8.78
CA THR A 106 -26.35 -6.24 8.94
C THR A 106 -26.83 -7.27 9.96
N ALA A 107 -27.03 -6.87 11.21
CA ALA A 107 -27.95 -7.59 12.09
C ALA A 107 -29.36 -7.10 11.73
N ASN A 108 -29.96 -7.79 10.75
CA ASN A 108 -31.38 -7.73 10.45
C ASN A 108 -32.21 -8.14 11.69
N ASN A 109 -33.35 -7.43 11.86
CA ASN A 109 -34.52 -7.67 12.71
C ASN A 109 -34.45 -7.25 14.18
#